data_AF-A0ABD2VXE1-F1
#
_entry.id   AF-A0ABD2VXE1-F1
#
_cell.length_a   1.000
_cell.length_b   1.000
_cell.length_c   1.000
_cell.angle_alpha   90.00
_cell.angle_beta   90.00
_cell.angle_gamma   90.00
#
_symmetry.space_group_name_H-M   'P 1'
#
loop_
_entity.id
_entity.type
_entity.pdbx_description
1 polymer ?
#
loop_
_entity_poly.entity_id
_entity_poly.type
_entity_poly.pdbx_seq_one_letter_code
_entity_poly.pdbx_strand_id
1 'polypeptide(L)'
;MRAAIKSSKKAARVAGALAKIMPNTGGPRSSRREFYAHVVDSIPLYGAPIWRSATEKQAYIRQAEAVHRRACLRMISGRPHVSYDATYTRGHRYLDLEILSSISHFLHCAMHYLCPLVYVIAGVLPLALLADERARIYQRRPEDVKEEERRETLSKWQDQWDRATKGLWTHRLIPNIAQWVERGHGEVNYHLTQLLSRHGYFKSHSQRYDNTLSALCLACPTTIEDAEHVFFHCPRFHEEREKLQQVLQEGIEPESIVRLMLENAGNWLAVASFAQSVVSRLRQETQEV
;
A
#
# COMPACT_ATOMS: atom_id res chain seq x y z
N MET A 1 -0.49 -6.52 28.66
CA MET A 1 0.36 -7.24 27.67
C MET A 1 -0.26 -8.55 27.14
N ARG A 2 -0.66 -9.53 27.97
CA ARG A 2 -1.22 -10.82 27.49
C ARG A 2 -2.48 -10.69 26.64
N ALA A 3 -3.43 -9.83 27.04
CA ALA A 3 -4.67 -9.58 26.29
C ALA A 3 -4.41 -9.06 24.86
N ALA A 4 -3.45 -8.16 24.75
CA ALA A 4 -2.99 -7.52 23.53
C ALA A 4 -2.42 -8.56 22.52
N ILE A 5 -1.55 -9.45 22.98
CA ILE A 5 -0.97 -10.52 22.14
C ILE A 5 -2.07 -11.50 21.71
N LYS A 6 -3.01 -11.83 22.61
CA LYS A 6 -4.12 -12.73 22.31
C LYS A 6 -5.04 -12.16 21.22
N SER A 7 -5.36 -10.86 21.28
CA SER A 7 -6.19 -10.20 20.26
C SER A 7 -5.47 -10.15 18.91
N SER A 8 -4.19 -9.80 18.86
CA SER A 8 -3.40 -9.80 17.61
C SER A 8 -3.30 -11.19 16.99
N LYS A 9 -3.12 -12.25 17.79
CA LYS A 9 -3.14 -13.64 17.30
C LYS A 9 -4.51 -14.06 16.77
N LYS A 10 -5.60 -13.61 17.39
CA LYS A 10 -6.97 -13.84 16.89
C LYS A 10 -7.18 -13.15 15.55
N ALA A 11 -6.81 -11.87 15.45
CA ALA A 11 -6.89 -11.09 14.22
C ALA A 11 -6.06 -11.70 13.09
N ALA A 12 -4.85 -12.20 13.39
CA ALA A 12 -4.01 -12.90 12.42
C ALA A 12 -4.67 -14.15 11.82
N ARG A 13 -5.38 -14.95 12.65
CA ARG A 13 -6.12 -16.13 12.17
C ARG A 13 -7.27 -15.74 11.27
N VAL A 14 -8.05 -14.73 11.65
CA VAL A 14 -9.17 -14.22 10.84
C VAL A 14 -8.66 -13.65 9.51
N ALA A 15 -7.59 -12.86 9.54
CA ALA A 15 -6.94 -12.34 8.34
C ALA A 15 -6.46 -13.47 7.42
N GLY A 16 -5.89 -14.55 7.98
CA GLY A 16 -5.47 -15.72 7.21
C GLY A 16 -6.62 -16.47 6.56
N ALA A 17 -7.77 -16.59 7.21
CA ALA A 17 -8.97 -17.19 6.63
C ALA A 17 -9.54 -16.32 5.50
N LEU A 18 -9.67 -15.02 5.73
CA LEU A 18 -10.18 -14.06 4.74
C LEU A 18 -9.24 -13.95 3.52
N ALA A 19 -7.93 -14.08 3.72
CA ALA A 19 -6.95 -14.02 2.63
C ALA A 19 -7.18 -15.09 1.54
N LYS A 20 -7.83 -16.22 1.87
CA LYS A 20 -8.15 -17.30 0.92
C LYS A 20 -9.26 -16.92 -0.06
N ILE A 21 -10.17 -16.04 0.35
CA ILE A 21 -11.31 -15.57 -0.48
C ILE A 21 -11.04 -14.22 -1.16
N MET A 22 -9.83 -13.67 -0.99
CA MET A 22 -9.40 -12.38 -1.54
C MET A 22 -8.12 -12.50 -2.39
N PRO A 23 -8.12 -13.27 -3.50
CA PRO A 23 -6.98 -13.30 -4.41
C PRO A 23 -6.76 -11.91 -5.01
N ASN A 24 -5.51 -11.46 -5.19
CA ASN A 24 -5.23 -10.08 -5.62
C ASN A 24 -5.74 -9.76 -7.04
N THR A 25 -5.75 -10.75 -7.94
CA THR A 25 -6.29 -10.64 -9.30
C THR A 25 -7.56 -11.47 -9.42
N GLY A 26 -8.61 -10.90 -10.02
CA GLY A 26 -9.90 -11.59 -10.18
C GLY A 26 -10.69 -11.80 -8.89
N GLY A 27 -10.22 -11.27 -7.76
CA GLY A 27 -10.90 -11.34 -6.47
C GLY A 27 -11.94 -10.24 -6.26
N PRO A 28 -12.40 -10.06 -5.01
CA PRO A 28 -13.38 -9.04 -4.65
C PRO A 28 -12.92 -7.61 -5.00
N ARG A 29 -13.89 -6.69 -5.20
CA ARG A 29 -13.66 -5.24 -5.36
C ARG A 29 -13.03 -4.61 -4.11
N SER A 30 -12.49 -3.40 -4.23
CA SER A 30 -11.75 -2.74 -3.14
C SER A 30 -12.65 -2.50 -1.92
N SER A 31 -13.87 -2.03 -2.13
CA SER A 31 -14.92 -1.90 -1.08
C SER A 31 -15.14 -3.15 -0.25
N ARG A 32 -15.18 -4.35 -0.86
CA ARG A 32 -15.32 -5.61 -0.11
C ARG A 32 -14.07 -5.93 0.70
N ARG A 33 -12.88 -5.63 0.17
CA ARG A 33 -11.60 -5.86 0.86
C ARG A 33 -11.43 -4.92 2.05
N GLU A 34 -11.85 -3.67 1.90
CA GLU A 34 -11.91 -2.66 2.96
C GLU A 34 -12.82 -3.12 4.10
N PHE A 35 -14.03 -3.58 3.79
CA PHE A 35 -14.92 -4.16 4.79
C PHE A 35 -14.24 -5.28 5.58
N TYR A 36 -13.58 -6.23 4.90
CA TYR A 36 -12.87 -7.32 5.56
C TYR A 36 -11.66 -6.86 6.37
N ALA A 37 -10.96 -5.81 5.94
CA ALA A 37 -9.88 -5.21 6.70
C ALA A 37 -10.40 -4.58 7.99
N HIS A 38 -11.51 -3.84 7.94
CA HIS A 38 -12.15 -3.30 9.13
C HIS A 38 -12.59 -4.38 10.12
N VAL A 39 -13.06 -5.54 9.63
CA VAL A 39 -13.36 -6.69 10.50
C VAL A 39 -12.09 -7.17 11.21
N VAL A 40 -10.97 -7.30 10.51
CA VAL A 40 -9.69 -7.72 11.10
C VAL A 40 -9.22 -6.70 12.14
N ASP A 41 -9.31 -5.41 11.85
CA ASP A 41 -8.84 -4.32 12.70
C ASP A 41 -9.72 -4.09 13.93
N SER A 42 -11.02 -4.38 13.82
CA SER A 42 -11.95 -4.32 14.95
C SER A 42 -11.52 -5.23 16.11
N ILE A 43 -10.87 -6.36 15.82
CA ILE A 43 -10.49 -7.38 16.81
C ILE A 43 -9.46 -6.87 17.82
N PRO A 44 -8.28 -6.35 17.41
CA PRO A 44 -7.36 -5.73 18.36
C PRO A 44 -7.99 -4.48 18.95
N LEU A 45 -8.62 -3.63 18.14
CA LEU A 45 -9.05 -2.30 18.57
C LEU A 45 -10.22 -2.30 19.56
N TYR A 46 -11.00 -3.38 19.66
CA TYR A 46 -12.07 -3.51 20.66
C TYR A 46 -11.52 -3.35 22.09
N GLY A 47 -10.34 -3.91 22.36
CA GLY A 47 -9.69 -3.83 23.67
C GLY A 47 -8.69 -2.68 23.79
N ALA A 48 -8.61 -1.75 22.82
CA ALA A 48 -7.54 -0.76 22.74
C ALA A 48 -7.31 0.01 24.05
N PRO A 49 -8.34 0.53 24.75
CA PRO A 49 -8.13 1.24 26.02
C PRO A 49 -7.40 0.40 27.09
N ILE A 50 -7.61 -0.92 27.10
CA ILE A 50 -7.02 -1.84 28.09
C ILE A 50 -5.55 -2.14 27.78
N TRP A 51 -5.19 -2.23 26.50
CA TRP A 51 -3.85 -2.62 26.10
C TRP A 51 -3.02 -1.49 25.52
N ARG A 52 -3.53 -0.25 25.42
CA ARG A 52 -2.78 0.91 24.90
C ARG A 52 -1.43 1.08 25.58
N SER A 53 -1.32 0.95 26.90
CA SER A 53 -0.01 1.01 27.60
C SER A 53 0.98 -0.07 27.14
N ALA A 54 0.52 -1.18 26.55
CA ALA A 54 1.39 -2.19 25.97
C ALA A 54 2.04 -1.76 24.65
N THR A 55 1.60 -0.68 24.00
CA THR A 55 2.26 -0.13 22.80
C THR A 55 3.61 0.51 23.11
N GLU A 56 3.89 0.83 24.38
CA GLU A 56 5.23 1.22 24.85
C GLU A 56 6.27 0.13 24.58
N LYS A 57 5.85 -1.14 24.49
CA LYS A 57 6.73 -2.25 24.12
C LYS A 57 6.75 -2.43 22.61
N GLN A 58 7.86 -2.06 21.98
CA GLN A 58 8.04 -2.14 20.53
C GLN A 58 7.76 -3.53 19.93
N ALA A 59 8.05 -4.61 20.67
CA ALA A 59 7.76 -5.96 20.21
C ALA A 59 6.26 -6.22 19.99
N TYR A 60 5.40 -5.62 20.82
CA TYR A 60 3.96 -5.79 20.72
C TYR A 60 3.38 -5.03 19.53
N ILE A 61 3.74 -3.74 19.39
CA ILE A 61 3.21 -2.92 18.31
C ILE A 61 3.59 -3.50 16.94
N ARG A 62 4.84 -3.98 16.79
CA ARG A 62 5.28 -4.68 15.56
C ARG A 62 4.41 -5.88 15.20
N GLN A 63 3.97 -6.67 16.18
CA GLN A 63 3.13 -7.83 15.92
C GLN A 63 1.72 -7.42 15.47
N ALA A 64 1.14 -6.41 16.12
CA ALA A 64 -0.20 -5.91 15.82
C ALA A 64 -0.22 -5.22 14.44
N GLU A 65 0.76 -4.35 14.17
CA GLU A 65 0.95 -3.69 12.88
C GLU A 65 1.24 -4.68 11.75
N ALA A 66 1.92 -5.80 12.00
CA ALA A 66 2.10 -6.83 10.98
C ALA A 66 0.77 -7.48 10.55
N VAL A 67 -0.24 -7.55 11.42
CA VAL A 67 -1.59 -8.01 11.05
C VAL A 67 -2.30 -6.94 10.25
N HIS A 68 -2.32 -5.72 10.78
CA HIS A 68 -2.98 -4.56 10.17
C HIS A 68 -2.42 -4.24 8.77
N ARG A 69 -1.09 -4.23 8.61
CA ARG A 69 -0.41 -4.06 7.32
C ARG A 69 -0.81 -5.13 6.31
N ARG A 70 -0.96 -6.38 6.73
CA ARG A 70 -1.43 -7.45 5.83
C ARG A 70 -2.86 -7.21 5.37
N ALA A 71 -3.73 -6.68 6.24
CA ALA A 71 -5.07 -6.27 5.85
C ALA A 71 -5.03 -5.11 4.84
N CYS A 72 -4.24 -4.07 5.11
CA CYS A 72 -4.09 -2.92 4.21
C CYS A 72 -3.52 -3.31 2.83
N LEU A 73 -2.49 -4.17 2.78
CA LEU A 73 -1.96 -4.72 1.53
C LEU A 73 -3.05 -5.44 0.71
N ARG A 74 -3.99 -6.11 1.38
CA ARG A 74 -5.10 -6.78 0.70
C ARG A 74 -6.16 -5.82 0.22
N MET A 75 -6.41 -4.71 0.92
CA MET A 75 -7.31 -3.63 0.48
C MET A 75 -6.85 -3.07 -0.86
N ILE A 76 -5.60 -2.65 -0.94
CA ILE A 76 -5.02 -2.05 -2.15
C ILE A 76 -4.69 -3.11 -3.23
N SER A 77 -5.02 -4.39 -3.00
CA SER A 77 -4.66 -5.51 -3.88
C SER A 77 -3.14 -5.60 -4.16
N GLY A 78 -2.32 -5.10 -3.23
CA GLY A 78 -0.87 -5.13 -3.31
C GLY A 78 -0.35 -6.57 -3.27
N ARG A 79 0.56 -6.91 -4.19
CA ARG A 79 1.23 -8.21 -4.16
C ARG A 79 2.25 -8.26 -3.02
N PRO A 80 2.27 -9.35 -2.22
CA PRO A 80 3.43 -9.64 -1.38
C PRO A 80 4.66 -9.80 -2.27
N HIS A 81 5.81 -9.27 -1.82
CA HIS A 81 7.12 -9.31 -2.50
C HIS A 81 7.47 -10.69 -3.11
N VAL A 82 7.05 -11.79 -2.48
CA VAL A 82 7.31 -13.18 -2.89
C VAL A 82 6.65 -13.58 -4.23
N SER A 83 5.60 -12.88 -4.68
CA SER A 83 4.90 -13.24 -5.93
C SER A 83 5.64 -12.78 -7.20
N TYR A 84 6.51 -11.75 -7.13
CA TYR A 84 7.29 -11.33 -8.29
C TYR A 84 8.42 -12.33 -8.58
N ASP A 85 9.06 -12.85 -7.53
CA ASP A 85 10.01 -13.98 -7.62
C ASP A 85 9.40 -15.17 -8.37
N ALA A 86 8.18 -15.59 -8.03
CA ALA A 86 7.55 -16.77 -8.63
C ALA A 86 7.13 -16.58 -10.11
N THR A 87 6.87 -15.35 -10.56
CA THR A 87 6.59 -15.08 -11.98
C THR A 87 7.86 -14.96 -12.81
N TYR A 88 8.97 -14.55 -12.18
CA TYR A 88 10.26 -14.38 -12.85
C TYR A 88 11.10 -15.67 -12.87
N THR A 89 10.97 -16.51 -11.84
CA THR A 89 11.69 -17.79 -11.72
C THR A 89 11.09 -18.94 -12.53
N ARG A 90 10.36 -18.66 -13.62
CA ARG A 90 9.79 -19.71 -14.50
C ARG A 90 10.87 -20.50 -15.28
N GLY A 91 12.16 -20.20 -15.09
CA GLY A 91 13.31 -20.94 -15.61
C GLY A 91 14.18 -21.68 -14.58
N HIS A 92 13.96 -21.53 -13.26
CA HIS A 92 14.79 -22.20 -12.26
C HIS A 92 14.00 -23.26 -11.48
N ARG A 93 14.45 -24.52 -11.64
CA ARG A 93 13.93 -25.70 -10.92
C ARG A 93 13.93 -25.42 -9.41
N TYR A 94 12.77 -25.65 -8.79
CA TYR A 94 12.57 -25.67 -7.34
C TYR A 94 13.69 -26.44 -6.65
N LEU A 95 14.43 -25.77 -5.77
CA LEU A 95 15.14 -26.44 -4.68
C LEU A 95 14.29 -26.29 -3.41
N ASP A 96 13.89 -27.46 -2.95
CA ASP A 96 13.22 -27.89 -1.73
C ASP A 96 12.88 -26.88 -0.60
N LEU A 97 11.65 -27.07 -0.10
CA LEU A 97 10.96 -26.35 0.98
C LEU A 97 11.54 -26.58 2.40
N GLU A 98 12.76 -27.09 2.55
CA GLU A 98 13.37 -27.32 3.87
C GLU A 98 14.38 -26.25 4.32
N ILE A 99 14.69 -25.24 3.50
CA ILE A 99 15.57 -24.12 3.89
C ILE A 99 14.73 -22.89 4.30
N LEU A 100 13.78 -23.04 5.22
CA LEU A 100 13.08 -21.89 5.84
C LEU A 100 13.66 -21.49 7.21
N SER A 101 14.64 -22.22 7.73
CA SER A 101 15.31 -21.90 9.01
C SER A 101 16.54 -20.99 8.84
N SER A 102 17.14 -20.92 7.65
CA SER A 102 18.38 -20.15 7.40
C SER A 102 18.16 -18.81 6.69
N ILE A 103 16.92 -18.39 6.44
CA ILE A 103 16.66 -17.16 5.69
C ILE A 103 16.68 -15.91 6.58
N SER A 104 17.87 -15.63 7.15
CA SER A 104 18.16 -14.37 7.82
C SER A 104 17.97 -13.17 6.87
N HIS A 105 18.23 -13.33 5.56
CA HIS A 105 18.12 -12.25 4.57
C HIS A 105 16.66 -11.88 4.21
N PHE A 106 15.75 -12.85 4.04
CA PHE A 106 14.31 -12.60 3.85
C PHE A 106 13.65 -12.09 5.13
N LEU A 107 14.06 -12.58 6.29
CA LEU A 107 13.55 -12.04 7.56
C LEU A 107 14.07 -10.62 7.79
N HIS A 108 15.30 -10.29 7.41
CA HIS A 108 15.82 -8.92 7.46
C HIS A 108 15.08 -8.00 6.48
N CYS A 109 14.74 -8.49 5.28
CA CYS A 109 13.93 -7.75 4.31
C CYS A 109 12.43 -7.71 4.67
N ALA A 110 11.92 -8.64 5.48
CA ALA A 110 10.57 -8.56 6.04
C ALA A 110 10.53 -7.71 7.33
N MET A 111 11.66 -7.55 8.03
CA MET A 111 11.79 -6.86 9.32
C MET A 111 12.31 -5.41 9.22
N HIS A 112 12.95 -4.98 8.12
CA HIS A 112 13.33 -3.57 7.93
C HIS A 112 12.17 -2.67 7.44
N TYR A 113 10.97 -3.24 7.26
CA TYR A 113 9.87 -2.73 6.42
C TYR A 113 8.58 -2.46 7.22
N LEU A 114 8.68 -1.62 8.26
CA LEU A 114 7.58 -0.76 8.69
C LEU A 114 7.32 0.27 7.59
N CYS A 115 6.79 -0.15 6.44
CA CYS A 115 6.58 0.76 5.32
C CYS A 115 5.31 1.58 5.60
N PRO A 116 5.41 2.87 5.97
CA PRO A 116 4.24 3.68 6.35
C PRO A 116 3.33 3.96 5.14
N LEU A 117 3.88 3.88 3.93
CA LEU A 117 3.17 4.17 2.69
C LEU A 117 1.95 3.27 2.46
N VAL A 118 1.95 2.03 2.96
CA VAL A 118 0.81 1.12 2.75
C VAL A 118 -0.46 1.67 3.40
N TYR A 119 -0.32 2.29 4.58
CA TYR A 119 -1.42 2.93 5.29
C TYR A 119 -1.94 4.14 4.52
N VAL A 120 -1.02 4.96 4.00
CA VAL A 120 -1.34 6.14 3.19
C VAL A 120 -2.09 5.72 1.93
N ILE A 121 -1.54 4.81 1.13
CA ILE A 121 -2.19 4.33 -0.11
C ILE A 121 -3.56 3.70 0.20
N ALA A 122 -3.68 2.93 1.27
CA ALA A 122 -4.96 2.34 1.67
C ALA A 122 -5.96 3.37 2.18
N GLY A 123 -5.53 4.58 2.58
CA GLY A 123 -6.36 5.55 3.27
C GLY A 123 -6.76 5.09 4.68
N VAL A 124 -5.95 4.25 5.32
CA VAL A 124 -6.24 3.66 6.64
C VAL A 124 -5.20 4.11 7.64
N LEU A 125 -5.65 4.61 8.80
CA LEU A 125 -4.76 5.07 9.86
C LEU A 125 -3.92 3.92 10.44
N PRO A 126 -2.64 4.13 10.75
CA PRO A 126 -1.81 3.17 11.47
C PRO A 126 -2.47 2.69 12.78
N LEU A 127 -2.33 1.39 13.06
CA LEU A 127 -2.99 0.76 14.21
C LEU A 127 -2.60 1.40 15.55
N ALA A 128 -1.35 1.86 15.71
CA ALA A 128 -0.90 2.55 16.91
C ALA A 128 -1.70 3.83 17.17
N LEU A 129 -1.91 4.62 16.11
CA LEU A 129 -2.68 5.87 16.17
C LEU A 129 -4.16 5.61 16.44
N LEU A 130 -4.75 4.59 15.78
CA LEU A 130 -6.13 4.16 16.05
C LEU A 130 -6.33 3.67 17.49
N ALA A 131 -5.34 2.97 18.05
CA ALA A 131 -5.39 2.49 19.42
C ALA A 131 -5.31 3.64 20.43
N ASP A 132 -4.45 4.62 20.17
CA ASP A 132 -4.32 5.83 20.99
C ASP A 132 -5.60 6.68 20.92
N GLU A 133 -6.15 6.90 19.73
CA GLU A 133 -7.44 7.58 19.54
C GLU A 133 -8.56 6.93 20.36
N ARG A 134 -8.71 5.60 20.25
CA ARG A 134 -9.74 4.87 21.02
C ARG A 134 -9.54 4.96 22.53
N ALA A 135 -8.30 4.99 23.00
CA ALA A 135 -8.00 5.14 24.41
C ALA A 135 -8.39 6.54 24.93
N ARG A 136 -8.11 7.60 24.16
CA ARG A 136 -8.48 8.99 24.51
C ARG A 136 -10.00 9.18 24.50
N ILE A 137 -10.69 8.67 23.47
CA ILE A 137 -12.16 8.67 23.39
C ILE A 137 -12.79 7.96 24.60
N TYR A 138 -12.27 6.80 24.99
CA TYR A 138 -12.78 6.04 26.14
C TYR A 138 -12.67 6.83 27.47
N GLN A 139 -11.65 7.68 27.61
CA GLN A 139 -11.45 8.50 28.80
C GLN A 139 -12.39 9.72 28.87
N ARG A 140 -12.79 10.29 27.73
CA ARG A 140 -13.46 11.60 27.64
C ARG A 140 -14.99 11.56 27.43
N ARG A 141 -15.62 10.38 27.44
CA ARG A 141 -17.00 10.09 26.99
C ARG A 141 -17.18 10.29 25.46
N PRO A 142 -17.70 9.30 24.73
CA PRO A 142 -17.42 9.17 23.29
C PRO A 142 -18.20 10.09 22.34
N GLU A 143 -19.37 10.61 22.70
CA GLU A 143 -20.30 11.25 21.76
C GLU A 143 -19.84 12.64 21.30
N ASP A 144 -19.22 13.44 22.17
CA ASP A 144 -18.93 14.86 21.89
C ASP A 144 -17.49 15.10 21.37
N VAL A 145 -16.59 14.12 21.50
CA VAL A 145 -15.14 14.31 21.27
C VAL A 145 -14.59 13.55 20.07
N LYS A 146 -15.37 12.67 19.44
CA LYS A 146 -14.87 11.76 18.39
C LYS A 146 -14.24 12.51 17.20
N GLU A 147 -14.86 13.60 16.77
CA GLU A 147 -14.38 14.39 15.63
C GLU A 147 -13.11 15.19 15.99
N GLU A 148 -13.05 15.75 17.19
CA GLU A 148 -11.85 16.40 17.73
C GLU A 148 -10.66 15.42 17.80
N GLU A 149 -10.90 14.23 18.36
CA GLU A 149 -9.91 13.17 18.51
C GLU A 149 -9.43 12.62 17.16
N ARG A 150 -10.34 12.53 16.17
CA ARG A 150 -10.00 12.16 14.79
C ARG A 150 -9.07 13.20 14.16
N ARG A 151 -9.37 14.49 14.31
CA ARG A 151 -8.54 15.58 13.79
C ARG A 151 -7.15 15.60 14.41
N GLU A 152 -7.05 15.41 15.72
CA GLU A 152 -5.77 15.30 16.41
C GLU A 152 -4.96 14.10 15.89
N THR A 153 -5.63 12.97 15.68
CA THR A 153 -5.00 11.74 15.17
C THR A 153 -4.50 11.91 13.73
N LEU A 154 -5.27 12.59 12.86
CA LEU A 154 -4.84 12.93 11.51
C LEU A 154 -3.65 13.89 11.52
N SER A 155 -3.64 14.90 12.39
CA SER A 155 -2.49 15.81 12.55
C SER A 155 -1.23 15.05 12.95
N LYS A 156 -1.31 14.15 13.95
CA LYS A 156 -0.18 13.30 14.35
C LYS A 156 0.31 12.42 13.20
N TRP A 157 -0.61 11.90 12.38
CA TRP A 157 -0.25 11.08 11.23
C TRP A 157 0.44 11.90 10.13
N GLN A 158 -0.07 13.09 9.83
CA GLN A 158 0.54 14.03 8.88
C GLN A 158 1.98 14.36 9.30
N ASP A 159 2.20 14.68 10.58
CA ASP A 159 3.55 14.97 11.06
C ASP A 159 4.50 13.76 10.97
N GLN A 160 3.99 12.53 11.18
CA GLN A 160 4.77 11.30 10.96
C GLN A 160 5.09 11.09 9.50
N TRP A 161 4.19 11.49 8.61
CA TRP A 161 4.36 11.35 7.17
C TRP A 161 5.38 12.33 6.61
N ASP A 162 5.33 13.58 7.03
CA ASP A 162 6.27 14.62 6.59
C ASP A 162 7.70 14.36 7.08
N ARG A 163 7.85 13.66 8.21
CA ARG A 163 9.17 13.27 8.75
C ARG A 163 9.67 11.92 8.24
N ALA A 164 8.88 11.19 7.45
CA ALA A 164 9.24 9.86 7.00
C ALA A 164 10.37 9.90 5.95
N THR A 165 11.45 9.15 6.18
CA THR A 165 12.55 9.01 5.21
C THR A 165 12.27 7.97 4.12
N LYS A 166 11.19 7.19 4.27
CA LYS A 166 10.78 6.15 3.33
C LYS A 166 9.44 6.52 2.71
N GLY A 167 9.25 6.19 1.43
CA GLY A 167 8.01 6.49 0.73
C GLY A 167 7.96 7.90 0.13
N LEU A 168 9.11 8.55 -0.08
CA LEU A 168 9.23 9.89 -0.67
C LEU A 168 8.44 10.04 -1.98
N TRP A 169 8.43 9.00 -2.81
CA TRP A 169 7.59 8.96 -4.02
C TRP A 169 6.10 9.10 -3.71
N THR A 170 5.60 8.29 -2.78
CA THR A 170 4.19 8.35 -2.37
C THR A 170 3.88 9.66 -1.66
N HIS A 171 4.83 10.26 -0.93
CA HIS A 171 4.66 11.57 -0.27
C HIS A 171 4.53 12.70 -1.30
N ARG A 172 5.37 12.67 -2.35
CA ARG A 172 5.28 13.59 -3.49
C ARG A 172 3.91 13.54 -4.18
N LEU A 173 3.32 12.35 -4.29
CA LEU A 173 1.98 12.14 -4.86
C LEU A 173 0.85 12.50 -3.88
N ILE A 174 0.97 12.10 -2.61
CA ILE A 174 -0.05 12.25 -1.56
C ILE A 174 0.56 13.02 -0.38
N PRO A 175 0.73 14.35 -0.50
CA PRO A 175 1.32 15.15 0.56
C PRO A 175 0.33 15.37 1.71
N ASN A 176 -0.97 15.54 1.41
CA ASN A 176 -2.01 15.78 2.41
C ASN A 176 -2.83 14.51 2.68
N ILE A 177 -2.64 13.93 3.87
CA ILE A 177 -3.31 12.70 4.28
C ILE A 177 -4.80 12.90 4.53
N ALA A 178 -5.20 14.03 5.13
CA ALA A 178 -6.60 14.29 5.46
C ALA A 178 -7.46 14.32 4.19
N GLN A 179 -7.04 15.09 3.18
CA GLN A 179 -7.70 15.14 1.87
C GLN A 179 -7.78 13.78 1.21
N TRP A 180 -6.70 12.98 1.31
CA TRP A 180 -6.70 11.64 0.76
C TRP A 180 -7.70 10.75 1.50
N VAL A 181 -7.68 10.68 2.82
CA VAL A 181 -8.53 9.78 3.62
C VAL A 181 -10.01 10.16 3.56
N GLU A 182 -10.32 11.45 3.53
CA GLU A 182 -11.69 11.99 3.59
C GLU A 182 -12.39 12.02 2.23
N ARG A 183 -11.69 11.62 1.16
CA ARG A 183 -12.26 11.56 -0.19
C ARG A 183 -13.53 10.70 -0.22
N GLY A 184 -14.59 11.21 -0.86
CA GLY A 184 -15.87 10.52 -0.99
C GLY A 184 -15.93 9.53 -2.16
N HIS A 185 -14.86 9.45 -2.97
CA HIS A 185 -14.80 8.63 -4.17
C HIS A 185 -13.41 8.02 -4.35
N GLY A 186 -13.33 7.07 -5.29
CA GLY A 186 -12.04 6.57 -5.75
C GLY A 186 -11.49 5.39 -4.94
N GLU A 187 -11.77 4.19 -5.45
CA GLU A 187 -11.14 2.97 -4.97
C GLU A 187 -9.71 2.87 -5.50
N VAL A 188 -8.76 2.51 -4.63
CA VAL A 188 -7.40 2.16 -5.04
C VAL A 188 -7.38 0.70 -5.47
N ASN A 189 -7.08 0.48 -6.74
CA ASN A 189 -6.98 -0.86 -7.34
C ASN A 189 -5.50 -1.29 -7.49
N TYR A 190 -5.30 -2.50 -8.01
CA TYR A 190 -3.96 -3.07 -8.23
C TYR A 190 -3.07 -2.20 -9.12
N HIS A 191 -3.62 -1.56 -10.15
CA HIS A 191 -2.87 -0.76 -11.11
C HIS A 191 -2.47 0.59 -10.50
N LEU A 192 -3.43 1.28 -9.87
CA LEU A 192 -3.16 2.51 -9.10
C LEU A 192 -2.16 2.27 -7.98
N THR A 193 -2.21 1.12 -7.32
CA THR A 193 -1.23 0.77 -6.28
C THR A 193 0.20 0.76 -6.82
N GLN A 194 0.43 0.31 -8.05
CA GLN A 194 1.78 0.31 -8.64
C GLN A 194 2.26 1.73 -8.94
N LEU A 195 1.38 2.58 -9.48
CA LEU A 195 1.64 4.01 -9.66
C LEU A 195 2.01 4.67 -8.32
N LEU A 196 1.17 4.50 -7.29
CA LEU A 196 1.33 5.18 -6.00
C LEU A 196 2.52 4.67 -5.17
N SER A 197 2.89 3.40 -5.31
CA SER A 197 3.95 2.78 -4.49
C SER A 197 5.33 2.76 -5.16
N ARG A 198 5.43 3.02 -6.47
CA ARG A 198 6.64 2.78 -7.29
C ARG A 198 7.11 1.32 -7.26
N HIS A 199 6.23 0.40 -6.88
CA HIS A 199 6.48 -1.04 -6.85
C HIS A 199 5.65 -1.73 -7.92
N GLY A 200 6.15 -2.83 -8.49
CA GLY A 200 5.40 -3.57 -9.50
C GLY A 200 6.27 -4.08 -10.63
N TYR A 201 5.74 -4.01 -11.85
CA TYR A 201 6.38 -4.49 -13.09
C TYR A 201 7.51 -3.59 -13.61
N PHE A 202 7.95 -2.60 -12.85
CA PHE A 202 9.06 -1.74 -13.24
C PHE A 202 10.39 -2.50 -13.17
N LYS A 203 11.23 -2.41 -14.20
CA LYS A 203 12.53 -3.08 -14.19
C LYS A 203 13.41 -2.66 -13.02
N SER A 204 13.36 -1.38 -12.61
CA SER A 204 14.10 -0.90 -11.44
C SER A 204 13.68 -1.60 -10.15
N HIS A 205 12.43 -2.05 -10.07
CA HIS A 205 11.92 -2.81 -8.93
C HIS A 205 12.34 -4.29 -9.03
N SER A 206 12.27 -4.89 -10.23
CA SER A 206 12.70 -6.27 -10.47
C SER A 206 14.20 -6.48 -10.19
N GLN A 207 15.07 -5.55 -10.62
CA GLN A 207 16.52 -5.64 -10.42
C GLN A 207 16.91 -5.74 -8.93
N ARG A 208 16.11 -5.18 -8.01
CA ARG A 208 16.37 -5.27 -6.55
C ARG A 208 16.37 -6.70 -6.02
N TYR A 209 15.75 -7.62 -6.76
CA TYR A 209 15.62 -9.04 -6.40
C TYR A 209 16.54 -9.93 -7.26
N ASP A 210 16.85 -9.50 -8.47
CA ASP A 210 17.74 -10.20 -9.38
C ASP A 210 18.72 -9.23 -10.05
N ASN A 211 19.98 -9.27 -9.60
CA ASN A 211 21.05 -8.40 -10.08
C ASN A 211 21.48 -8.72 -11.52
N THR A 212 21.04 -9.83 -12.11
CA THR A 212 21.30 -10.14 -13.52
C THR A 212 20.47 -9.27 -14.47
N LEU A 213 19.44 -8.60 -13.95
CA LEU A 213 18.51 -7.81 -14.74
C LEU A 213 18.99 -6.37 -14.90
N SER A 214 18.67 -5.80 -16.06
CA SER A 214 18.85 -4.37 -16.29
C SER A 214 17.65 -3.58 -15.79
N ALA A 215 17.90 -2.54 -15.01
CA ALA A 215 16.88 -1.55 -14.62
C ALA A 215 16.56 -0.53 -15.73
N LEU A 216 17.24 -0.59 -16.88
CA LEU A 216 17.10 0.40 -17.95
C LEU A 216 15.84 0.15 -18.79
N CYS A 217 15.19 1.24 -19.19
CA CYS A 217 14.00 1.18 -20.03
C CYS A 217 14.33 0.66 -21.43
N LEU A 218 13.42 -0.15 -22.00
CA LEU A 218 13.56 -0.69 -23.35
C LEU A 218 13.61 0.39 -24.43
N ALA A 219 12.86 1.49 -24.26
CA ALA A 219 12.81 2.59 -25.22
C ALA A 219 13.68 3.79 -24.84
N CYS A 220 14.17 3.84 -23.61
CA CYS A 220 15.04 4.91 -23.11
C CYS A 220 16.29 4.28 -22.47
N PRO A 221 17.29 3.88 -23.29
CA PRO A 221 18.40 3.03 -22.84
C PRO A 221 19.27 3.65 -21.73
N THR A 222 19.22 4.96 -21.54
CA THR A 222 19.99 5.67 -20.51
C THR A 222 19.18 5.99 -19.26
N THR A 223 17.90 5.61 -19.22
CA THR A 223 16.99 5.96 -18.13
C THR A 223 16.54 4.73 -17.37
N ILE A 224 16.51 4.84 -16.04
CA ILE A 224 15.98 3.80 -15.16
C ILE A 224 14.46 3.73 -15.36
N GLU A 225 13.94 2.54 -15.60
CA GLU A 225 12.51 2.29 -15.72
C GLU A 225 11.89 2.10 -14.34
N ASP A 226 11.47 3.22 -13.75
CA ASP A 226 10.65 3.27 -12.55
C ASP A 226 9.26 3.86 -12.85
N ALA A 227 8.41 3.98 -11.81
CA ALA A 227 7.07 4.55 -11.99
C ALA A 227 7.09 5.99 -12.51
N GLU A 228 8.05 6.81 -12.10
CA GLU A 228 8.12 8.21 -12.55
C GLU A 228 8.39 8.26 -14.05
N HIS A 229 9.45 7.58 -14.49
CA HIS A 229 9.77 7.49 -15.90
C HIS A 229 8.60 6.91 -16.70
N VAL A 230 8.08 5.75 -16.30
CA VAL A 230 7.02 5.05 -17.03
C VAL A 230 5.75 5.90 -17.19
N PHE A 231 5.26 6.49 -16.10
CA PHE A 231 3.97 7.17 -16.12
C PHE A 231 4.03 8.60 -16.63
N PHE A 232 5.18 9.29 -16.57
CA PHE A 232 5.26 10.72 -16.86
C PHE A 232 6.18 11.07 -18.03
N HIS A 233 7.17 10.23 -18.37
CA HIS A 233 8.21 10.62 -19.33
C HIS A 233 8.42 9.63 -20.48
N CYS A 234 8.14 8.34 -20.26
CA CYS A 234 8.53 7.28 -21.18
C CYS A 234 7.78 7.39 -22.53
N PRO A 235 8.46 7.48 -23.68
CA PRO A 235 7.83 7.60 -24.99
C PRO A 235 6.88 6.45 -25.33
N ARG A 236 7.11 5.26 -24.75
CA ARG A 236 6.25 4.08 -24.96
C ARG A 236 4.80 4.32 -24.60
N PHE A 237 4.56 5.17 -23.61
CA PHE A 237 3.23 5.46 -23.06
C PHE A 237 2.74 6.86 -23.42
N HIS A 238 3.30 7.48 -24.47
CA HIS A 238 2.96 8.83 -24.89
C HIS A 238 1.47 8.96 -25.25
N GLU A 239 0.95 8.05 -26.07
CA GLU A 239 -0.47 8.07 -26.47
C GLU A 239 -1.42 7.91 -25.28
N GLU A 240 -1.08 7.04 -24.33
CA GLU A 240 -1.86 6.84 -23.12
C GLU A 240 -1.88 8.12 -22.25
N ARG A 241 -0.75 8.85 -22.18
CA ARG A 241 -0.67 10.14 -21.48
C ARG A 241 -1.46 11.24 -22.18
N GLU A 242 -1.33 11.37 -23.49
CA GLU A 242 -2.07 12.40 -24.26
C GLU A 242 -3.57 12.23 -24.12
N LYS A 243 -4.08 10.99 -24.21
CA LYS A 243 -5.49 10.67 -23.98
C LYS A 243 -5.94 11.08 -22.58
N LEU A 244 -5.11 10.83 -21.56
CA LEU A 244 -5.43 11.23 -20.19
C LEU A 244 -5.44 12.77 -20.05
N GLN A 245 -4.44 13.46 -20.58
CA GLN A 245 -4.33 14.92 -20.52
C GLN A 245 -5.52 15.61 -21.21
N GLN A 246 -6.01 15.06 -22.33
CA GLN A 246 -7.22 15.55 -22.99
C GLN A 246 -8.47 15.44 -22.11
N VAL A 247 -8.63 14.32 -21.40
CA VAL A 247 -9.76 14.11 -20.48
C VAL A 247 -9.67 15.02 -19.26
N LEU A 248 -8.47 15.18 -18.70
CA LEU A 248 -8.23 16.01 -17.50
C LEU A 248 -8.19 17.51 -17.82
N GLN A 249 -8.04 17.88 -19.10
CA GLN A 249 -7.86 19.26 -19.55
C GLN A 249 -6.66 19.97 -18.89
N GLU A 250 -5.69 19.17 -18.43
CA GLU A 250 -4.48 19.64 -17.76
C GLU A 250 -3.32 18.67 -18.06
N GLY A 251 -2.09 19.19 -18.07
CA GLY A 251 -0.89 18.37 -18.09
C GLY A 251 -0.77 17.51 -16.83
N ILE A 252 -0.20 16.30 -16.98
CA ILE A 252 0.02 15.38 -15.86
C ILE A 252 1.48 15.44 -15.44
N GLU A 253 1.69 15.74 -14.17
CA GLU A 253 2.97 15.70 -13.47
C GLU A 253 2.78 14.89 -12.18
N PRO A 254 3.84 14.38 -11.55
CA PRO A 254 3.73 13.69 -10.26
C PRO A 254 2.97 14.53 -9.22
N GLU A 255 3.23 15.84 -9.15
CA GLU A 255 2.58 16.75 -8.22
C GLU A 255 1.10 17.00 -8.52
N SER A 256 0.66 16.88 -9.78
CA SER A 256 -0.71 17.21 -10.18
C SER A 256 -1.64 15.99 -10.22
N ILE A 257 -1.12 14.79 -10.48
CA ILE A 257 -1.97 13.64 -10.81
C ILE A 257 -2.96 13.27 -9.70
N VAL A 258 -2.53 13.24 -8.43
CA VAL A 258 -3.42 12.91 -7.30
C VAL A 258 -4.37 14.06 -7.01
N ARG A 259 -3.91 15.32 -7.12
CA ARG A 259 -4.78 16.49 -6.98
C ARG A 259 -5.94 16.41 -7.96
N LEU A 260 -5.66 16.12 -9.24
CA LEU A 260 -6.66 15.95 -10.29
C LEU A 260 -7.61 14.78 -9.99
N MET A 261 -7.10 13.65 -9.48
CA MET A 261 -7.93 12.51 -9.05
C MET A 261 -8.91 12.87 -7.94
N LEU A 262 -8.51 13.75 -7.01
CA LEU A 262 -9.33 14.14 -5.85
C LEU A 262 -10.45 15.11 -6.22
N GLU A 263 -10.39 15.81 -7.37
CA GLU A 263 -11.42 16.78 -7.77
C GLU A 263 -12.78 16.15 -8.04
N ASN A 264 -12.82 14.99 -8.72
CA ASN A 264 -14.07 14.29 -8.99
C ASN A 264 -13.86 12.81 -9.36
N ALA A 265 -14.94 12.03 -9.28
CA ALA A 265 -14.91 10.60 -9.57
C ALA A 265 -14.56 10.26 -11.03
N GLY A 266 -14.86 11.15 -11.98
CA GLY A 266 -14.52 10.99 -13.40
C GLY A 266 -13.03 11.03 -13.64
N ASN A 267 -12.34 12.03 -13.08
CA ASN A 267 -10.88 12.16 -13.12
C ASN A 267 -10.21 10.93 -12.50
N TRP A 268 -10.72 10.47 -11.35
CA TRP A 268 -10.23 9.25 -10.72
C TRP A 268 -10.31 8.03 -11.65
N LEU A 269 -11.47 7.83 -12.29
CA LEU A 269 -11.67 6.71 -13.21
C LEU A 269 -10.75 6.83 -14.43
N ALA A 270 -10.57 8.02 -14.98
CA ALA A 270 -9.66 8.26 -16.11
C ALA A 270 -8.21 7.88 -15.76
N VAL A 271 -7.71 8.32 -14.59
CA VAL A 271 -6.37 7.96 -14.12
C VAL A 271 -6.26 6.47 -13.80
N ALA A 272 -7.31 5.85 -13.24
CA ALA A 272 -7.34 4.42 -12.99
C ALA A 272 -7.26 3.59 -14.28
N SER A 273 -7.98 4.01 -15.33
CA SER A 273 -7.93 3.39 -16.67
C SER A 273 -6.59 3.58 -17.34
N PHE A 274 -6.00 4.77 -17.24
CA PHE A 274 -4.63 5.04 -17.70
C PHE A 274 -3.62 4.13 -17.01
N ALA A 275 -3.66 4.05 -15.67
CA ALA A 275 -2.78 3.17 -14.90
C ALA A 275 -2.95 1.70 -15.29
N GLN A 276 -4.18 1.27 -15.54
CA GLN A 276 -4.48 -0.07 -16.02
C GLN A 276 -3.88 -0.35 -17.40
N SER A 277 -3.98 0.59 -18.35
CA SER A 277 -3.40 0.44 -19.69
C SER A 277 -1.88 0.26 -19.63
N VAL A 278 -1.19 1.18 -18.94
CA VAL A 278 0.27 1.17 -18.80
C VAL A 278 0.75 -0.12 -18.14
N VAL A 279 0.18 -0.47 -16.99
CA VAL A 279 0.59 -1.66 -16.22
C VAL A 279 0.28 -2.95 -16.94
N SER A 280 -0.84 -3.02 -17.68
CA SER A 280 -1.17 -4.21 -18.48
C SER A 280 -0.16 -4.44 -19.60
N ARG A 281 0.28 -3.37 -20.26
CA ARG A 281 1.31 -3.43 -21.31
C ARG A 281 2.69 -3.80 -20.75
N LEU A 282 3.12 -3.20 -19.64
CA LEU A 282 4.35 -3.63 -18.94
C LEU A 282 4.33 -5.12 -18.60
N ARG A 283 3.19 -5.61 -18.11
CA ARG A 283 3.03 -7.01 -17.76
C ARG A 283 3.17 -7.93 -18.97
N GLN A 284 2.59 -7.56 -20.11
CA GLN A 284 2.70 -8.35 -21.36
C GLN A 284 4.16 -8.45 -21.79
N GLU A 285 4.86 -7.32 -21.85
CA GLU A 285 6.28 -7.30 -22.23
C GLU A 285 7.16 -8.08 -21.26
N THR A 286 6.83 -8.11 -19.97
CA THR A 286 7.56 -8.92 -18.97
C THR A 286 7.29 -10.42 -19.12
N GLN A 287 6.19 -10.82 -19.79
CA GLN A 287 5.82 -12.22 -20.00
C GLN A 287 6.31 -12.78 -21.35
N GLU A 288 6.72 -11.91 -22.27
CA GLU A 288 7.22 -12.26 -23.61
C GLU A 288 8.75 -12.42 -23.66
N VAL A 289 9.45 -12.10 -22.57
CA VAL A 289 10.90 -12.29 -22.36
C VAL A 289 11.15 -13.55 -21.54
#